data_AF-A0A925WDL8-F1
#
_entry.id   AF-A0A925WDL8-F1
#
_cell.length_a   1.000
_cell.length_b   1.000
_cell.length_c   1.000
_cell.angle_alpha   90.00
_cell.angle_beta   90.00
_cell.angle_gamma   90.00
#
_symmetry.space_group_name_H-M   'P 1'
#
loop_
_entity.id
_entity.type
_entity.pdbx_description
1 polymer ?
#
loop_
_entity_poly.entity_id
_entity_poly.type
_entity_poly.pdbx_seq_one_letter_code
_entity_poly.pdbx_strand_id
1 'polypeptide(L)'
;MKRTHHCNELRPSHIGQIVTLSGWVHSRRDLGGLIFIDIRDREGRTQTVFDPSDLPKELFEQAAALRSECVVSITGKVRQRPEGTNN
;
A
#
# COMPACT_ATOMS: atom_id res chain seq x y z
N MET A 1 -0.99 15.91 -11.47
CA MET A 1 -0.50 14.55 -11.79
C MET A 1 -1.05 13.60 -10.74
N LYS A 2 -1.67 12.46 -11.10
CA LYS A 2 -2.44 11.61 -10.16
C LYS A 2 -1.59 10.62 -9.33
N ARG A 3 -0.31 10.39 -9.69
CA ARG A 3 0.68 9.59 -8.93
C ARG A 3 1.96 10.40 -8.74
N THR A 4 2.71 10.12 -7.68
CA THR A 4 4.04 10.72 -7.44
C THR A 4 5.20 9.79 -7.82
N HIS A 5 4.98 8.48 -7.72
CA HIS A 5 5.98 7.44 -7.97
C HIS A 5 5.31 6.24 -8.65
N HIS A 6 6.11 5.38 -9.27
CA HIS A 6 5.71 4.07 -9.76
C HIS A 6 5.76 3.01 -8.66
N CYS A 7 5.04 1.90 -8.88
CA CYS A 7 5.26 0.72 -8.06
C CYS A 7 6.71 0.23 -8.29
N ASN A 8 7.32 -0.41 -7.27
CA ASN A 8 8.73 -0.84 -7.30
C ASN A 8 9.78 0.30 -7.39
N GLU A 9 9.38 1.58 -7.36
CA GLU A 9 10.31 2.72 -7.37
C GLU A 9 10.78 3.13 -5.97
N LEU A 10 10.02 2.82 -4.93
CA LEU A 10 10.35 3.26 -3.56
C LEU A 10 11.67 2.67 -3.06
N ARG A 11 12.45 3.48 -2.35
CA ARG A 11 13.78 3.15 -1.81
C ARG A 11 13.89 3.63 -0.36
N PRO A 12 14.90 3.20 0.40
CA PRO A 12 15.15 3.71 1.75
C PRO A 12 15.26 5.24 1.83
N SER A 13 15.76 5.89 0.78
CA SER A 13 15.81 7.37 0.67
C SER A 13 14.43 8.05 0.70
N HIS A 14 13.35 7.31 0.45
CA HIS A 14 11.99 7.83 0.45
C HIS A 14 11.29 7.67 1.80
N ILE A 15 11.91 7.01 2.80
CA ILE A 15 11.34 6.82 4.13
C ILE A 15 10.94 8.19 4.72
N GLY A 16 9.72 8.25 5.26
CA GLY A 16 9.16 9.45 5.84
C GLY A 16 8.37 10.33 4.87
N GLN A 17 8.54 10.15 3.56
CA GLN A 17 7.85 10.95 2.54
C GLN A 17 6.40 10.49 2.36
N ILE A 18 5.51 11.42 2.03
CA ILE A 18 4.15 11.12 1.58
C ILE A 18 4.18 10.91 0.07
N VAL A 19 3.75 9.73 -0.37
CA VAL A 19 3.74 9.36 -1.79
C VAL A 19 2.36 8.87 -2.20
N THR A 20 2.03 9.06 -3.47
CA THR A 20 0.85 8.50 -4.11
C THR A 20 1.26 7.48 -5.17
N LEU A 21 0.74 6.27 -5.06
CA LEU A 21 0.87 5.19 -6.05
C LEU A 21 -0.49 4.93 -6.69
N SER A 22 -0.50 4.62 -7.99
CA SER A 22 -1.72 4.24 -8.70
C SER A 22 -1.50 2.98 -9.52
N GLY A 23 -2.41 2.02 -9.44
CA GLY A 23 -2.30 0.74 -10.09
C GLY A 23 -3.48 -0.17 -9.81
N TRP A 24 -3.25 -1.49 -9.93
CA TRP A 24 -4.23 -2.53 -9.69
C TRP A 24 -3.88 -3.29 -8.41
N VAL A 25 -4.89 -3.66 -7.63
CA VAL A 25 -4.72 -4.60 -6.53
C VAL A 25 -4.26 -5.95 -7.09
N HIS A 26 -3.04 -6.36 -6.76
CA HIS A 26 -2.51 -7.66 -7.12
C HIS A 26 -2.96 -8.75 -6.16
N SER A 27 -2.87 -8.48 -4.86
CA SER A 27 -3.30 -9.40 -3.81
C SER A 27 -3.66 -8.61 -2.55
N ARG A 28 -4.52 -9.21 -1.74
CA ARG A 28 -4.94 -8.71 -0.43
C ARG A 28 -4.70 -9.81 0.59
N ARG A 29 -4.08 -9.48 1.71
CA ARG A 29 -3.89 -10.36 2.86
C ARG A 29 -4.41 -9.67 4.11
N ASP A 30 -5.13 -10.41 4.94
CA ASP A 30 -5.64 -9.94 6.23
C ASP A 30 -5.00 -10.79 7.32
N LEU A 31 -4.23 -10.15 8.20
CA LEU A 31 -3.54 -10.80 9.30
C LEU A 31 -4.07 -10.26 10.63
N GLY A 32 -5.25 -10.72 11.02
CA GLY A 32 -5.82 -10.45 12.34
C GLY A 32 -6.11 -8.97 12.59
N GLY A 33 -6.58 -8.24 11.57
CA GLY A 33 -6.89 -6.81 11.69
C GLY A 33 -5.86 -5.88 11.07
N LEU A 34 -4.75 -6.40 10.54
CA LEU A 34 -3.80 -5.66 9.71
C LEU A 34 -3.96 -6.08 8.24
N ILE A 35 -4.36 -5.14 7.38
CA ILE A 35 -4.59 -5.44 5.96
C ILE A 35 -3.35 -5.07 5.16
N PHE A 36 -2.85 -6.02 4.38
CA PHE A 36 -1.79 -5.81 3.41
C PHE A 36 -2.36 -5.90 2.00
N ILE A 37 -2.05 -4.91 1.17
CA ILE A 37 -2.45 -4.88 -0.23
C ILE A 37 -1.21 -4.68 -1.08
N ASP A 38 -0.89 -5.66 -1.90
CA ASP A 38 0.14 -5.50 -2.92
C ASP A 38 -0.49 -4.81 -4.13
N ILE A 39 -0.01 -3.62 -4.48
CA ILE A 39 -0.44 -2.88 -5.67
C ILE A 39 0.55 -3.17 -6.79
N ARG A 40 0.06 -3.32 -8.01
CA ARG A 40 0.83 -3.56 -9.22
C ARG A 40 0.63 -2.43 -10.23
N ASP A 41 1.70 -2.00 -10.86
CA ASP A 41 1.66 -1.28 -12.13
C ASP A 41 2.65 -1.90 -13.13
N ARG A 42 2.99 -1.17 -14.21
CA ARG A 42 3.91 -1.66 -15.24
C ARG A 42 5.32 -1.93 -14.72
N GLU A 43 5.77 -1.21 -13.69
CA GLU A 43 7.15 -1.25 -13.18
C GLU A 43 7.35 -2.30 -12.08
N GLY A 44 6.27 -2.85 -11.53
CA GLY A 44 6.31 -3.95 -10.59
C GLY A 44 5.25 -3.82 -9.51
N ARG A 45 5.62 -4.23 -8.28
CA ARG A 45 4.70 -4.28 -7.14
C ARG A 45 5.22 -3.47 -5.97
N THR A 46 4.29 -2.89 -5.21
CA THR A 46 4.58 -2.26 -3.93
C THR A 46 3.56 -2.72 -2.90
N GLN A 47 4.05 -3.18 -1.75
CA GLN A 47 3.20 -3.52 -0.62
C GLN A 47 2.71 -2.25 0.07
N THR A 48 1.42 -2.21 0.34
CA THR A 48 0.79 -1.23 1.23
C THR A 48 0.20 -1.94 2.44
N VAL A 49 0.10 -1.20 3.54
CA VAL A 49 -0.35 -1.71 4.83
C VAL A 49 -1.34 -0.72 5.41
N PHE A 50 -2.47 -1.24 5.85
CA PHE A 50 -3.56 -0.49 6.45
C PHE A 50 -3.72 -0.97 7.89
N ASP A 51 -3.29 -0.13 8.82
CA ASP A 51 -3.35 -0.36 10.27
C ASP A 51 -4.53 0.41 10.86
N PRO A 52 -5.50 -0.25 11.53
CA PRO A 52 -6.65 0.44 12.11
C PRO A 52 -6.28 1.36 13.28
N SER A 53 -5.08 1.25 13.87
CA SER A 53 -4.62 2.23 14.89
C SER A 53 -4.30 3.59 14.30
N ASP A 54 -3.88 3.62 13.02
CA ASP A 54 -3.33 4.80 12.36
C ASP A 54 -4.27 5.38 11.29
N LEU A 55 -5.43 4.76 11.08
CA LEU A 55 -6.36 5.09 9.99
C LEU A 55 -7.80 5.26 10.48
N PRO A 56 -8.58 6.19 9.88
CA PRO A 56 -10.01 6.26 10.11
C PRO A 56 -10.70 4.93 9.75
N LYS A 57 -11.69 4.54 10.55
CA LYS A 57 -12.45 3.29 10.39
C LYS A 57 -13.01 3.12 8.96
N GLU A 58 -13.54 4.19 8.38
CA GLU A 58 -14.12 4.20 7.03
C GLU A 58 -13.07 3.85 5.96
N LEU A 59 -11.85 4.36 6.09
CA LEU A 59 -10.76 4.08 5.15
C LEU A 59 -10.27 2.63 5.30
N PHE A 60 -10.25 2.12 6.54
CA PHE A 60 -9.95 0.72 6.80
C PHE A 60 -11.01 -0.21 6.18
N GLU A 61 -12.30 0.12 6.30
CA GLU A 61 -13.40 -0.62 5.68
C GLU A 61 -13.36 -0.56 4.15
N GLN A 62 -12.99 0.58 3.56
CA GLN A 62 -12.76 0.69 2.12
C GLN A 62 -11.62 -0.21 1.66
N ALA A 63 -10.48 -0.20 2.38
CA ALA A 63 -9.39 -1.12 2.11
C ALA A 63 -9.82 -2.58 2.30
N ALA A 64 -10.68 -2.86 3.30
CA ALA A 64 -11.29 -4.16 3.58
C ALA A 64 -12.10 -4.72 2.39
N ALA A 65 -12.79 -3.84 1.66
CA ALA A 65 -13.65 -4.20 0.54
C ALA A 65 -12.90 -4.41 -0.79
N LEU A 66 -11.62 -4.00 -0.90
CA LEU A 66 -10.85 -4.12 -2.13
C LEU A 66 -10.64 -5.57 -2.56
N ARG A 67 -10.76 -5.81 -3.88
CA ARG A 67 -10.59 -7.12 -4.52
C ARG A 67 -9.45 -7.07 -5.53
N SER A 68 -8.99 -8.24 -5.96
CA SER A 68 -8.01 -8.34 -7.06
C SER A 68 -8.50 -7.57 -8.28
N GLU A 69 -7.57 -6.92 -8.98
CA GLU A 69 -7.81 -6.09 -10.18
C GLU A 69 -8.61 -4.80 -9.96
N CYS A 70 -8.96 -4.43 -8.71
CA CYS A 70 -9.48 -3.09 -8.44
C CYS A 70 -8.43 -2.04 -8.81
N VAL A 71 -8.84 -1.02 -9.57
CA VAL A 71 -8.00 0.15 -9.86
C VAL A 71 -8.03 1.07 -8.64
N VAL A 72 -6.86 1.36 -8.09
CA VAL A 72 -6.70 2.12 -6.86
C VAL A 72 -5.67 3.22 -7.02
N SER A 73 -5.85 4.28 -6.23
CA SER A 73 -4.83 5.29 -5.98
C SER A 73 -4.66 5.42 -4.48
N ILE A 74 -3.47 5.11 -3.98
CA ILE A 74 -3.18 5.05 -2.54
C ILE A 74 -2.13 6.11 -2.22
N THR A 75 -2.48 6.97 -1.27
CA THR A 75 -1.57 7.97 -0.70
C THR A 75 -1.22 7.55 0.72
N GLY A 76 0.08 7.53 1.04
CA GLY A 76 0.53 7.15 2.37
C GLY A 76 1.98 7.52 2.62
N LYS A 77 2.39 7.39 3.89
CA LYS A 77 3.78 7.62 4.32
C LYS A 77 4.63 6.38 4.05
N VAL A 78 5.76 6.55 3.37
CA VAL A 78 6.73 5.47 3.19
C VAL A 78 7.35 5.15 4.55
N ARG A 79 7.28 3.89 4.96
CA ARG A 79 7.90 3.39 6.18
C ARG A 79 8.79 2.20 5.88
N GLN A 80 9.85 2.05 6.67
CA GLN A 80 10.67 0.85 6.64
C GLN A 80 9.84 -0.34 7.13
N ARG A 81 10.05 -1.52 6.54
CA ARG A 81 9.48 -2.75 7.08
C ARG A 81 10.13 -3.06 8.43
N PRO A 82 9.37 -3.50 9.44
CA PRO A 82 9.93 -3.98 10.70
C PRO A 82 10.95 -5.10 10.47
N GLU A 83 11.97 -5.18 11.32
CA GLU A 83 12.93 -6.29 11.28
C GLU A 83 12.21 -7.64 11.37
N GLY A 84 12.66 -8.62 10.59
CA GLY A 84 12.05 -9.95 10.54
C GLY A 84 10.79 -10.08 9.68
N THR A 85 10.31 -9.02 9.03
CA THR A 85 9.14 -9.07 8.11
C THR A 85 9.52 -9.03 6.61
N ASN A 86 10.71 -9.54 6.28
CA ASN A 86 11.15 -9.66 4.90
C ASN A 86 10.44 -10.84 4.21
N ASN A 87 9.78 -10.57 3.08
CA ASN A 87 9.22 -11.60 2.20
C ASN A 87 10.25 -12.00 1.15
#